data_AF-A0A3D1N0S3-F1
#
_entry.id   AF-A0A3D1N0S3-F1
#
_cell.length_a   1.000
_cell.length_b   1.000
_cell.length_c   1.000
_cell.angle_alpha   90.00
_cell.angle_beta   90.00
_cell.angle_gamma   90.00
#
_symmetry.space_group_name_H-M   'P 1'
#
loop_
_entity.id
_entity.type
_entity.pdbx_description
1 polymer ?
#
loop_
_entity_poly.entity_id
_entity_poly.type
_entity_poly.pdbx_seq_one_letter_code
_entity_poly.pdbx_strand_id
1 'polypeptide(L)'
;MTVMRLSKYLFLFFTAAFFCACVLPVRKNPPPAAPEKQETAVKLSPENVKEAESLYYKAVGAYSNNNMSAALKYLNEISAIHPSYPPAAELREKIRSVSGSR
;
A
#
# COMPACT_ATOMS: atom_id res chain seq x y z
N MET A 1 -13.45 23.94 30.66
CA MET A 1 -12.70 23.29 31.75
C MET A 1 -13.12 21.82 31.73
N THR A 2 -12.28 20.80 31.51
CA THR A 2 -10.89 20.63 31.96
C THR A 2 -10.26 19.46 31.15
N VAL A 3 -9.00 19.65 30.74
CA VAL A 3 -7.92 18.66 30.49
C VAL A 3 -7.94 17.77 29.23
N MET A 4 -7.29 18.27 28.16
CA MET A 4 -6.30 17.50 27.41
C MET A 4 -5.15 17.10 28.34
N ARG A 5 -4.68 15.84 28.32
CA ARG A 5 -3.31 15.34 28.65
C ARG A 5 -3.33 13.97 29.35
N LEU A 6 -3.19 12.88 28.60
CA LEU A 6 -2.60 11.58 28.99
C LEU A 6 -2.68 10.72 27.72
N SER A 7 -1.64 10.31 27.02
CA SER A 7 -0.53 9.52 27.53
C SER A 7 0.62 9.62 26.52
N LYS A 8 1.57 10.50 26.84
CA LYS A 8 2.74 10.85 26.02
C LYS A 8 3.97 9.98 26.37
N TYR A 9 3.74 8.76 26.89
CA TYR A 9 4.78 7.95 27.56
C TYR A 9 4.83 6.47 27.15
N LEU A 10 4.33 6.11 25.96
CA LEU A 10 4.58 4.79 25.36
C LEU A 10 5.72 4.84 24.33
N PHE A 11 6.64 5.79 24.56
CA PHE A 11 7.92 5.95 23.90
C PHE A 11 8.96 5.79 25.02
N LEU A 12 9.96 4.92 24.82
CA LEU A 12 11.10 4.63 25.71
C LEU A 12 10.88 3.52 26.75
N PHE A 13 11.09 2.26 26.35
CA PHE A 13 11.70 1.26 27.22
C PHE A 13 12.39 0.16 26.39
N PHE A 14 13.72 0.05 26.60
CA PHE A 14 14.65 -1.05 26.29
C PHE A 14 14.97 -1.34 24.81
N THR A 15 16.10 -0.93 24.20
CA THR A 15 17.55 -1.05 24.51
C THR A 15 18.10 -2.47 24.64
N ALA A 16 19.19 -2.70 23.89
CA ALA A 16 20.23 -3.72 24.02
C ALA A 16 19.91 -5.10 23.40
N ALA A 17 20.36 -5.33 22.16
CA ALA A 17 21.69 -5.82 21.82
C ALA A 17 21.85 -7.32 22.09
N PHE A 18 21.67 -8.13 21.05
CA PHE A 18 22.37 -9.41 20.98
C PHE A 18 22.99 -9.57 19.59
N PHE A 19 24.32 -9.62 19.63
CA PHE A 19 25.24 -9.95 18.57
C PHE A 19 24.78 -11.21 17.79
N CYS A 20 24.91 -11.16 16.47
CA CYS A 20 25.32 -12.35 15.73
C CYS A 20 26.25 -11.91 14.58
N ALA A 21 27.55 -12.02 14.85
CA ALA A 21 28.59 -11.95 13.86
C ALA A 21 28.54 -13.24 13.02
N CYS A 22 28.10 -13.13 11.78
CA CYS A 22 28.41 -14.12 10.74
C CYS A 22 29.22 -13.41 9.66
N VAL A 23 30.54 -13.45 9.84
CA VAL A 23 31.52 -13.32 8.76
C VAL A 23 31.26 -14.46 7.78
N LEU A 24 30.89 -14.14 6.54
CA LEU A 24 31.02 -15.08 5.43
C LEU A 24 31.64 -14.38 4.20
N PRO A 25 32.49 -15.11 3.46
CA PRO A 25 33.51 -14.56 2.58
C PRO A 25 32.99 -14.03 1.25
N VAL A 26 33.75 -13.04 0.75
CA VAL A 26 33.81 -12.58 -0.65
C VAL A 26 33.68 -13.77 -1.62
N ARG A 27 32.57 -13.81 -2.36
CA ARG A 27 32.45 -14.63 -3.57
C ARG A 27 32.27 -13.71 -4.76
N LYS A 28 33.39 -13.49 -5.43
CA LYS A 28 33.52 -12.82 -6.72
C LYS A 28 32.99 -13.78 -7.79
N ASN A 29 31.80 -13.51 -8.32
CA ASN A 29 31.33 -13.98 -9.63
C ASN A 29 30.24 -13.01 -10.09
N PRO A 30 30.40 -12.30 -11.22
CA PRO A 30 29.34 -11.49 -11.80
C PRO A 30 28.26 -12.41 -12.40
N PRO A 31 26.99 -12.33 -11.96
CA PRO A 31 25.89 -12.95 -12.69
C PRO A 31 25.59 -12.14 -13.96
N PRO A 32 25.14 -12.81 -15.03
CA PRO A 32 24.98 -12.23 -16.36
C PRO A 32 23.90 -11.14 -16.34
N ALA A 33 24.05 -10.18 -17.26
CA ALA A 33 23.10 -9.11 -17.53
C ALA A 33 21.65 -9.64 -17.51
N ALA A 34 20.95 -9.38 -16.41
CA ALA A 34 19.51 -9.55 -16.34
C ALA A 34 18.89 -8.41 -17.16
N PRO A 35 17.87 -8.73 -17.98
CA PRO A 35 17.36 -7.86 -19.02
C PRO A 35 16.93 -6.53 -18.42
N GLU A 36 17.21 -5.46 -19.15
CA GLU A 36 16.66 -4.13 -18.95
C GLU A 36 15.26 -4.24 -18.36
N LYS A 37 15.16 -3.93 -17.06
CA LYS A 37 13.90 -3.50 -16.48
C LYS A 37 13.58 -2.25 -17.29
N GLN A 38 12.82 -2.45 -18.37
CA GLN A 38 12.10 -1.40 -19.04
C GLN A 38 11.17 -0.85 -17.98
N GLU A 39 11.70 0.09 -17.22
CA GLU A 39 10.98 1.14 -16.52
C GLU A 39 10.40 1.99 -17.65
N THR A 40 9.45 1.41 -18.40
CA THR A 40 8.48 2.18 -19.14
C THR A 40 7.77 2.95 -18.06
N ALA A 41 8.27 4.17 -17.81
CA ALA A 41 7.53 5.20 -17.14
C ALA A 41 6.15 5.17 -17.79
N VAL A 42 5.19 4.55 -17.08
CA VAL A 42 3.86 4.31 -17.58
C VAL A 42 3.28 5.71 -17.73
N LYS A 43 3.47 6.29 -18.91
CA LYS A 43 2.69 7.42 -19.38
C LYS A 43 1.28 6.86 -19.46
N LEU A 44 0.58 6.92 -18.33
CA LEU A 44 -0.82 6.53 -18.22
C LEU A 44 -1.55 7.24 -19.34
N SER A 45 -2.07 6.45 -20.27
CA SER A 45 -2.94 6.95 -21.32
C SER A 45 -4.11 7.67 -20.64
N PRO A 46 -4.59 8.82 -21.16
CA PRO A 46 -5.74 9.52 -20.58
C PRO A 46 -7.00 8.63 -20.51
N GLU A 47 -7.08 7.58 -21.33
CA GLU A 47 -8.15 6.57 -21.28
C GLU A 47 -8.08 5.73 -20.00
N ASN A 48 -6.88 5.27 -19.63
CA ASN A 48 -6.64 4.48 -18.42
C ASN A 48 -6.98 5.28 -17.14
N VAL A 49 -6.77 6.60 -17.16
CA VAL A 49 -7.13 7.48 -16.04
C VAL A 49 -8.65 7.55 -15.88
N LYS A 50 -9.39 7.76 -16.98
CA LYS A 50 -10.86 7.79 -16.96
C LYS A 50 -11.45 6.45 -16.53
N GLU A 51 -10.84 5.35 -16.97
CA GLU A 51 -11.24 4.01 -16.55
C GLU A 51 -11.02 3.80 -15.05
N ALA A 52 -9.84 4.18 -14.53
CA ALA A 52 -9.55 4.13 -13.10
C ALA A 52 -10.52 4.98 -12.27
N GLU A 53 -10.89 6.17 -12.74
CA GLU A 53 -11.91 7.02 -12.11
C GLU A 53 -13.30 6.35 -12.11
N SER A 54 -13.72 5.77 -13.23
CA SER A 54 -15.00 5.06 -13.34
C SER A 54 -15.06 3.86 -12.38
N LEU A 55 -13.99 3.07 -12.33
CA LEU A 55 -13.85 1.97 -11.38
C LEU A 55 -13.85 2.46 -9.93
N TYR A 56 -13.23 3.62 -9.66
CA TYR A 56 -13.21 4.21 -8.33
C TYR A 56 -14.62 4.56 -7.85
N TYR A 57 -15.46 5.18 -8.69
CA TYR A 57 -16.85 5.46 -8.31
C TYR A 57 -17.66 4.18 -8.07
N LYS A 58 -17.42 3.11 -8.84
CA LYS A 58 -18.03 1.79 -8.57
C LYS A 58 -17.57 1.21 -7.23
N ALA A 59 -16.29 1.35 -6.91
CA ALA A 59 -15.73 0.93 -5.62
C ALA A 59 -16.36 1.68 -4.44
N VAL A 60 -16.51 3.01 -4.56
CA VAL A 60 -17.19 3.84 -3.55
C VAL A 60 -18.65 3.43 -3.40
N GLY A 61 -19.37 3.21 -4.51
CA GLY A 61 -20.75 2.72 -4.47
C GLY A 61 -20.88 1.38 -3.77
N ALA A 62 -19.99 0.42 -4.07
CA ALA A 62 -19.95 -0.88 -3.40
C ALA A 62 -19.63 -0.74 -1.91
N TYR A 63 -18.68 0.11 -1.53
CA TYR A 63 -18.33 0.39 -0.13
C TYR A 63 -19.52 0.98 0.64
N SER A 64 -20.20 1.98 0.08
CA SER A 64 -21.39 2.60 0.69
C SER A 64 -22.54 1.61 0.87
N ASN A 65 -22.65 0.62 -0.02
CA ASN A 65 -23.60 -0.49 0.09
C ASN A 65 -23.12 -1.61 1.04
N ASN A 66 -22.06 -1.38 1.82
CA ASN A 66 -21.41 -2.35 2.70
C ASN A 66 -20.91 -3.62 2.00
N ASN A 67 -20.77 -3.60 0.66
CA ASN A 67 -20.25 -4.70 -0.13
C ASN A 67 -18.72 -4.58 -0.25
N MET A 68 -18.03 -4.93 0.84
CA MET A 68 -16.58 -4.82 0.96
C MET A 68 -15.83 -5.67 -0.09
N SER A 69 -16.36 -6.86 -0.42
CA SER A 69 -15.76 -7.75 -1.42
C SER A 69 -15.78 -7.12 -2.81
N ALA A 70 -16.92 -6.58 -3.24
CA ALA A 70 -17.02 -5.89 -4.53
C ALA A 70 -16.17 -4.60 -4.55
N ALA A 71 -16.13 -3.84 -3.45
CA ALA A 71 -15.28 -2.66 -3.36
C ALA A 71 -13.79 -3.01 -3.56
N LEU A 72 -13.29 -4.05 -2.88
CA LEU A 72 -11.92 -4.53 -3.03
C LEU A 72 -11.63 -5.06 -4.44
N LYS A 73 -12.60 -5.72 -5.07
CA LYS A 73 -12.47 -6.18 -6.47
C LYS A 73 -12.20 -5.01 -7.41
N TYR A 74 -13.03 -3.96 -7.38
CA TYR A 74 -12.82 -2.77 -8.22
C TYR A 74 -11.51 -2.06 -7.90
N LEU A 75 -11.12 -1.97 -6.62
CA LEU A 75 -9.84 -1.39 -6.23
C LEU A 75 -8.64 -2.18 -6.80
N ASN A 76 -8.74 -3.50 -6.89
CA ASN A 76 -7.71 -4.34 -7.51
C ASN A 76 -7.62 -4.12 -9.02
N GLU A 77 -8.76 -3.95 -9.71
CA GLU A 77 -8.80 -3.57 -11.12
C GLU A 77 -8.13 -2.20 -11.34
N ILE A 78 -8.39 -1.21 -10.47
CA ILE A 78 -7.70 0.10 -10.51
C ILE A 78 -6.18 -0.07 -10.35
N SER A 79 -5.72 -0.91 -9.43
CA SER A 79 -4.28 -1.11 -9.23
C SER A 79 -3.58 -1.80 -10.39
N ALA A 80 -4.30 -2.59 -11.20
CA ALA A 80 -3.74 -3.17 -12.41
C ALA A 80 -3.49 -2.11 -13.49
N ILE A 81 -4.31 -1.05 -13.53
CA ILE A 81 -4.25 0.02 -14.53
C ILE A 81 -3.37 1.18 -14.06
N HIS A 82 -3.60 1.63 -12.83
CA HIS A 82 -2.96 2.77 -12.19
C HIS A 82 -2.50 2.38 -10.77
N PRO A 83 -1.33 1.72 -10.62
CA PRO A 83 -0.84 1.21 -9.34
C PRO A 83 -0.76 2.27 -8.24
N SER A 84 -0.44 3.51 -8.61
CA SER A 84 -0.26 4.65 -7.71
C SER A 84 -1.46 5.60 -7.68
N TYR A 85 -2.71 5.11 -7.80
CA TYR A 85 -3.90 5.97 -7.80
C TYR A 85 -4.27 6.38 -6.37
N PRO A 86 -4.05 7.65 -5.94
CA PRO A 86 -4.17 8.03 -4.53
C PRO A 86 -5.56 7.77 -3.92
N PRO A 87 -6.69 8.10 -4.60
CA PRO A 87 -8.02 7.86 -4.02
C PRO A 87 -8.31 6.39 -3.73
N ALA A 88 -7.82 5.47 -4.57
CA ALA A 88 -7.98 4.04 -4.32
C ALA A 88 -7.18 3.56 -3.10
N ALA A 89 -5.99 4.13 -2.86
CA ALA A 89 -5.18 3.80 -1.69
C ALA A 89 -5.88 4.24 -0.40
N GLU A 90 -6.45 5.45 -0.38
CA GLU A 90 -7.21 5.96 0.77
C GLU A 90 -8.44 5.09 1.07
N LEU A 91 -9.19 4.69 0.03
CA LEU A 91 -10.37 3.84 0.23
C LEU A 91 -10.01 2.45 0.75
N ARG A 92 -8.88 1.86 0.30
CA ARG A 92 -8.37 0.60 0.86
C ARG A 92 -8.05 0.71 2.34
N GLU A 93 -7.44 1.80 2.77
CA GLU A 93 -7.13 2.01 4.19
C GLU A 93 -8.41 2.13 5.02
N LYS A 94 -9.43 2.84 4.51
CA LYS A 94 -10.76 2.89 5.15
C LYS A 94 -11.40 1.52 5.27
N ILE A 95 -11.36 0.69 4.22
CA ILE A 95 -11.87 -0.69 4.28
C ILE A 95 -11.11 -1.52 5.31
N ARG A 96 -9.77 -1.35 5.39
CA ARG A 96 -8.92 -2.06 6.34
C ARG A 96 -9.24 -1.68 7.79
N SER A 97 -9.43 -0.39 8.08
CA SER A 97 -9.76 0.05 9.45
C SER A 97 -11.13 -0.44 9.92
N VAL A 98 -12.11 -0.51 9.02
CA VAL A 98 -13.45 -1.05 9.31
C VAL A 98 -13.43 -2.57 9.49
N SER A 99 -12.66 -3.30 8.67
CA SER A 99 -12.60 -4.77 8.71
C SER A 99 -11.67 -5.34 9.79
N GLY A 100 -10.62 -4.62 10.16
CA GLY A 100 -9.63 -5.03 11.17
C GLY A 100 -9.97 -4.68 12.62
N SER A 101 -11.07 -3.96 12.88
CA SER A 101 -11.48 -3.58 14.24
C SER A 101 -12.29 -4.67 14.99
N ARG A 102 -11.97 -5.96 14.81
CA ARG A 102 -12.61 -7.07 15.53
C ARG A 102 -11.71 -7.67 16.60
#